data_AF-A0A9D5VW13-F1
#
_entry.id   AF-A0A9D5VW13-F1
#
_cell.length_a   1.000
_cell.length_b   1.000
_cell.length_c   1.000
_cell.angle_alpha   90.00
_cell.angle_beta   90.00
_cell.angle_gamma   90.00
#
_symmetry.space_group_name_H-M   'P 1'
#
loop_
_entity.id
_entity.type
_entity.pdbx_description
1 polymer ?
#
loop_
_entity_poly.entity_id
_entity_poly.type
_entity_poly.pdbx_seq_one_letter_code
_entity_poly.pdbx_strand_id
1 'polypeptide(L)'
;MAKMIENIEDYFKGFIPLRNSVFLELEREAKKEEIPIIGPFVGELLNILATIMNAKNILELGTAIGYSTLYLASACANIGGKVTTIEVNPAHVKRAIINSHKAAMQDYVKIIKGDALTVMKSMDEVFDLVFVDIDKEYYLDIIDESHRLLKKYGLLVVDNVGFKDAIEFNKKISTSYNKWKTIQLFSLLPLHSPEKDGLCFAMRI
;
A
#
# COMPACT_ATOMS: atom_id res chain seq x y z
N MET A 1 -29.52 -25.32 6.25
CA MET A 1 -28.14 -24.94 5.86
C MET A 1 -28.08 -23.44 5.76
N ALA A 2 -26.98 -22.81 6.20
CA ALA A 2 -26.77 -21.38 5.98
C ALA A 2 -26.63 -21.12 4.46
N LYS A 3 -27.29 -20.07 3.95
CA LYS A 3 -27.16 -19.62 2.55
C LYS A 3 -26.28 -18.37 2.51
N MET A 4 -25.44 -18.28 1.49
CA MET A 4 -24.64 -17.09 1.19
C MET A 4 -25.56 -15.96 0.70
N ILE A 5 -25.13 -14.71 0.90
CA ILE A 5 -25.79 -13.53 0.34
C ILE A 5 -25.59 -13.55 -1.19
N GLU A 6 -26.67 -13.31 -1.94
CA GLU A 6 -26.66 -13.42 -3.41
C GLU A 6 -25.74 -12.38 -4.08
N ASN A 7 -25.82 -11.11 -3.64
CA ASN A 7 -24.95 -10.04 -4.12
C ASN A 7 -23.97 -9.62 -3.01
N ILE A 8 -22.98 -10.47 -2.81
CA ILE A 8 -21.95 -10.28 -1.77
C ILE A 8 -21.13 -9.00 -1.99
N GLU A 9 -21.02 -8.54 -3.23
CA GLU A 9 -20.25 -7.35 -3.60
C GLU A 9 -20.90 -6.07 -3.08
N ASP A 10 -22.19 -5.88 -3.42
CA ASP A 10 -22.95 -4.73 -2.94
C ASP A 10 -23.16 -4.79 -1.43
N TYR A 11 -23.30 -6.00 -0.87
CA TYR A 11 -23.38 -6.18 0.57
C TYR A 11 -22.13 -5.64 1.28
N PHE A 12 -20.92 -6.03 0.85
CA PHE A 12 -19.69 -5.55 1.47
C PHE A 12 -19.37 -4.08 1.17
N LYS A 13 -19.79 -3.55 0.02
CA LYS A 13 -19.73 -2.11 -0.27
C LYS A 13 -20.46 -1.26 0.77
N GLY A 14 -21.54 -1.79 1.36
CA GLY A 14 -22.29 -1.12 2.43
C GLY A 14 -21.54 -0.95 3.75
N PHE A 15 -20.41 -1.65 3.95
CA PHE A 15 -19.61 -1.60 5.18
C PHE A 15 -18.32 -0.79 5.06
N ILE A 16 -18.10 -0.12 3.92
CA ILE A 16 -16.92 0.75 3.75
C ILE A 16 -16.99 1.88 4.79
N PRO A 17 -15.93 2.11 5.59
CA PRO A 17 -15.92 3.18 6.58
C PRO A 17 -16.23 4.56 5.98
N LEU A 18 -16.83 5.42 6.80
CA LEU A 18 -17.06 6.80 6.41
C LEU A 18 -15.72 7.52 6.23
N ARG A 19 -15.52 8.08 5.05
CA ARG A 19 -14.33 8.89 4.72
C ARG A 19 -14.57 10.34 5.09
N ASN A 20 -13.57 10.97 5.70
CA ASN A 20 -13.62 12.41 5.99
C ASN A 20 -13.55 13.24 4.68
N SER A 21 -13.71 14.55 4.80
CA SER A 21 -13.76 15.45 3.64
C SER A 21 -12.50 15.40 2.78
N VAL A 22 -11.32 15.17 3.37
CA VAL A 22 -10.05 15.09 2.63
C VAL A 22 -10.03 13.85 1.75
N PHE A 23 -10.32 12.67 2.31
CA PHE A 23 -10.39 11.44 1.51
C PHE A 23 -11.45 11.52 0.39
N LEU A 24 -12.62 12.10 0.66
CA LEU A 24 -13.65 12.32 -0.37
C LEU A 24 -13.20 13.28 -1.47
N GLU A 25 -12.37 14.27 -1.16
CA GLU A 25 -11.78 15.18 -2.15
C GLU A 25 -10.79 14.42 -3.04
N LEU A 26 -9.86 13.66 -2.44
CA LEU A 26 -8.88 12.87 -3.17
C LEU A 26 -9.54 11.82 -4.07
N GLU A 27 -10.61 11.16 -3.61
CA GLU A 27 -11.36 10.20 -4.44
C GLU A 27 -12.00 10.85 -5.67
N ARG A 28 -12.53 12.07 -5.52
CA ARG A 28 -13.09 12.83 -6.65
C ARG A 28 -12.01 13.26 -7.63
N GLU A 29 -10.87 13.71 -7.11
CA GLU A 29 -9.70 14.07 -7.91
C GLU A 29 -9.18 12.86 -8.69
N ALA A 30 -8.93 11.75 -8.00
CA ALA A 30 -8.47 10.50 -8.58
C ALA A 30 -9.41 10.01 -9.68
N LYS A 31 -10.73 10.03 -9.44
CA LYS A 31 -11.73 9.67 -10.44
C LYS A 31 -11.73 10.61 -11.65
N LYS A 32 -11.61 11.91 -11.42
CA LYS A 32 -11.65 12.93 -12.49
C LYS A 32 -10.41 12.87 -13.38
N GLU A 33 -9.26 12.56 -12.79
CA GLU A 33 -7.96 12.58 -13.47
C GLU A 33 -7.43 11.17 -13.78
N GLU A 34 -8.24 10.14 -13.54
CA GLU A 34 -7.92 8.73 -13.78
C GLU A 34 -6.64 8.27 -13.07
N ILE A 35 -6.39 8.84 -11.87
CA ILE A 35 -5.27 8.44 -11.02
C ILE A 35 -5.69 7.17 -10.27
N PRO A 36 -4.99 6.04 -10.44
CA PRO A 36 -5.32 4.83 -9.71
C PRO A 36 -5.10 5.05 -8.21
N ILE A 37 -6.06 4.60 -7.40
CA ILE A 37 -5.97 4.62 -5.94
C ILE A 37 -6.37 3.25 -5.40
N ILE A 38 -5.78 2.88 -4.26
CA ILE A 38 -6.06 1.63 -3.55
C ILE A 38 -7.49 1.53 -2.99
N GLY A 39 -8.21 2.65 -2.97
CA GLY A 39 -9.54 2.74 -2.37
C GLY A 39 -9.55 2.58 -0.84
N PRO A 40 -10.68 2.92 -0.20
CA PRO A 40 -10.79 2.97 1.26
C PRO A 40 -10.67 1.61 1.93
N PHE A 41 -11.08 0.53 1.26
CA PHE A 41 -11.03 -0.82 1.85
C PHE A 41 -9.59 -1.29 2.08
N VAL A 42 -8.73 -1.18 1.06
CA VAL A 42 -7.30 -1.51 1.18
C VAL A 42 -6.60 -0.52 2.11
N GLY A 43 -6.97 0.76 2.06
CA GLY A 43 -6.43 1.78 2.96
C GLY A 43 -6.65 1.43 4.43
N GLU A 44 -7.87 1.04 4.80
CA GLU A 44 -8.19 0.63 6.17
C GLU A 44 -7.46 -0.66 6.56
N LEU A 45 -7.36 -1.64 5.65
CA LEU A 45 -6.57 -2.86 5.88
C LEU A 45 -5.10 -2.54 6.19
N LEU A 46 -4.47 -1.65 5.42
CA LEU A 46 -3.11 -1.21 5.65
C LEU A 46 -2.95 -0.51 7.01
N ASN A 47 -3.90 0.35 7.38
CA ASN A 47 -3.90 1.01 8.69
C ASN A 47 -3.97 -0.01 9.85
N ILE A 48 -4.90 -0.97 9.76
CA ILE A 48 -5.08 -2.03 10.76
C ILE A 48 -3.81 -2.86 10.90
N LEU A 49 -3.21 -3.30 9.79
CA LEU A 49 -1.98 -4.09 9.79
C LEU A 49 -0.82 -3.31 10.40
N ALA A 50 -0.60 -2.06 9.97
CA ALA A 50 0.43 -1.19 10.52
C ALA A 50 0.28 -0.98 12.03
N THR A 51 -0.96 -0.77 12.49
CA THR A 51 -1.28 -0.56 13.91
C THR A 51 -1.04 -1.81 14.74
N ILE A 52 -1.58 -2.97 14.34
CA ILE A 52 -1.44 -4.24 15.08
C ILE A 52 0.03 -4.68 15.16
N MET A 53 0.79 -4.46 14.08
CA MET A 53 2.21 -4.78 14.05
C MET A 53 3.09 -3.79 14.80
N ASN A 54 2.53 -2.66 15.26
CA ASN A 54 3.28 -1.53 15.80
C ASN A 54 4.39 -1.08 14.83
N ALA A 55 4.04 -0.92 13.55
CA ALA A 55 4.96 -0.56 12.47
C ALA A 55 5.32 0.94 12.53
N LYS A 56 6.48 1.25 13.11
CA LYS A 56 6.93 2.63 13.32
C LYS A 56 7.72 3.19 12.17
N ASN A 57 8.38 2.35 11.38
CA ASN A 57 9.07 2.74 10.16
C ASN A 57 8.39 2.05 8.98
N ILE A 58 7.63 2.80 8.19
CA ILE A 58 6.93 2.28 7.01
C ILE A 58 7.56 2.83 5.74
N LEU A 59 7.81 1.97 4.76
CA LEU A 59 8.18 2.36 3.40
C LEU A 59 7.00 2.13 2.47
N GLU A 60 6.68 3.11 1.64
CA GLU A 60 5.70 3.01 0.56
C GLU A 60 6.38 3.31 -0.77
N LEU A 61 6.16 2.42 -1.76
CA LEU A 61 6.58 2.60 -3.14
C LEU A 61 5.34 2.94 -3.96
N GLY A 62 5.28 4.14 -4.53
CA GLY A 62 4.12 4.66 -5.23
C GLY A 62 3.25 5.53 -4.32
N THR A 63 3.52 6.84 -4.26
CA THR A 63 2.72 7.77 -3.45
C THR A 63 1.44 8.22 -4.16
N ALA A 64 1.50 8.40 -5.49
CA ALA A 64 0.51 9.13 -6.27
C ALA A 64 0.12 10.46 -5.58
N ILE A 65 -1.18 10.73 -5.42
CA ILE A 65 -1.68 11.92 -4.72
C ILE A 65 -1.74 11.76 -3.19
N GLY A 66 -1.17 10.68 -2.64
CA GLY A 66 -1.01 10.42 -1.21
C GLY A 66 -2.16 9.67 -0.54
N TYR A 67 -3.07 9.04 -1.30
CA TYR A 67 -4.28 8.44 -0.74
C TYR A 67 -3.97 7.30 0.26
N SER A 68 -3.17 6.30 -0.16
CA SER A 68 -2.69 5.21 0.70
C SER A 68 -1.79 5.73 1.83
N THR A 69 -0.93 6.70 1.50
CA THR A 69 0.00 7.34 2.45
C THR A 69 -0.74 7.89 3.66
N LEU A 70 -1.92 8.51 3.47
CA LEU A 70 -2.70 9.08 4.57
C LEU A 70 -3.22 8.00 5.54
N TYR A 71 -3.61 6.82 5.06
CA TYR A 71 -4.02 5.72 5.93
C TYR A 71 -2.84 5.19 6.75
N LEU A 72 -1.68 4.99 6.11
CA LEU A 72 -0.45 4.57 6.80
C LEU A 72 0.02 5.64 7.80
N ALA A 73 -0.06 6.92 7.44
CA ALA A 73 0.31 8.04 8.30
C ALA A 73 -0.60 8.14 9.52
N SER A 74 -1.90 7.88 9.36
CA SER A 74 -2.84 7.81 10.48
C SER A 74 -2.49 6.69 11.45
N ALA A 75 -2.06 5.51 10.97
CA ALA A 75 -1.58 4.45 11.84
C ALA A 75 -0.32 4.90 12.61
N CYS A 76 0.66 5.48 11.89
CA CYS A 76 1.87 6.04 12.49
C CYS A 76 1.59 7.12 13.53
N ALA A 77 0.59 7.97 13.32
CA ALA A 77 0.19 9.00 14.28
C ALA A 77 -0.24 8.41 15.63
N ASN A 78 -0.95 7.29 15.60
CA ASN A 78 -1.45 6.62 16.80
C ASN A 78 -0.35 5.89 17.59
N ILE A 79 0.65 5.32 16.90
CA ILE A 79 1.67 4.45 17.51
C ILE A 79 3.05 5.12 17.65
N GLY A 80 3.20 6.35 17.16
CA GLY A 80 4.46 7.10 17.17
C GLY A 80 5.46 6.55 16.13
N GLY A 81 5.09 6.63 14.86
CA GLY A 81 5.90 6.19 13.71
C GLY A 81 6.02 7.23 12.60
N LYS A 82 6.55 6.82 11.45
CA LYS A 82 6.68 7.63 10.23
C LYS A 82 6.58 6.77 8.97
N VAL A 83 5.90 7.30 7.97
CA VAL A 83 5.84 6.76 6.61
C VAL A 83 6.86 7.49 5.75
N THR A 84 7.75 6.75 5.11
CA THR A 84 8.56 7.24 3.98
C THR A 84 7.93 6.73 2.70
N THR A 85 7.54 7.63 1.81
CA THR A 85 6.88 7.29 0.55
C THR A 85 7.66 7.85 -0.64
N ILE A 86 7.72 7.09 -1.74
CA ILE A 86 8.52 7.44 -2.92
C ILE A 86 7.61 7.60 -4.14
N GLU A 87 7.79 8.73 -4.85
CA GLU A 87 7.04 9.06 -6.06
C GLU A 87 7.93 9.68 -7.12
N VAL A 88 7.77 9.21 -8.36
CA VAL A 88 8.58 9.65 -9.51
C VAL A 88 8.02 10.92 -10.14
N ASN A 89 6.69 11.06 -10.19
CA ASN A 89 6.01 12.17 -10.84
C ASN A 89 6.03 13.43 -9.95
N PRO A 90 6.68 14.52 -10.38
CA PRO A 90 6.80 15.74 -9.58
C PRO A 90 5.46 16.45 -9.34
N ALA A 91 4.46 16.28 -10.20
CA ALA A 91 3.13 16.84 -9.98
C ALA A 91 2.40 16.09 -8.85
N HIS A 92 2.50 14.76 -8.83
CA HIS A 92 1.99 13.91 -7.77
C HIS A 92 2.67 14.22 -6.42
N VAL A 93 4.01 14.34 -6.39
CA VAL A 93 4.74 14.75 -5.18
C VAL A 93 4.19 16.04 -4.58
N LYS A 94 3.98 17.08 -5.40
CA LYS A 94 3.42 18.36 -4.93
C LYS A 94 2.03 18.19 -4.32
N ARG A 95 1.18 17.39 -4.95
CA ARG A 95 -0.18 17.11 -4.47
C ARG A 95 -0.16 16.29 -3.18
N ALA A 96 0.65 15.25 -3.11
CA ALA A 96 0.82 14.44 -1.90
C ALA A 96 1.28 15.29 -0.70
N ILE A 97 2.19 16.25 -0.91
CA ILE A 97 2.59 17.21 0.13
C ILE A 97 1.37 18.06 0.57
N ILE A 98 0.64 18.66 -0.38
CA ILE A 98 -0.54 19.48 -0.05
C ILE A 98 -1.59 18.66 0.71
N ASN A 99 -1.83 17.43 0.27
CA ASN A 99 -2.83 16.55 0.85
C ASN A 99 -2.43 16.06 2.25
N SER A 100 -1.14 15.81 2.50
CA SER A 100 -0.65 15.49 3.85
C SER A 100 -0.87 16.65 4.83
N HIS A 101 -0.66 17.90 4.39
CA HIS A 101 -0.99 19.08 5.19
C HIS A 101 -2.48 19.25 5.42
N LYS A 102 -3.32 19.08 4.38
CA LYS A 102 -4.79 19.14 4.51
C LYS A 102 -5.33 18.11 5.50
N ALA A 103 -4.70 16.94 5.56
CA ALA A 103 -5.05 15.86 6.49
C ALA A 103 -4.43 16.03 7.89
N ALA A 104 -3.62 17.06 8.13
CA ALA A 104 -2.82 17.24 9.35
C ALA A 104 -1.88 16.06 9.65
N MET A 105 -1.32 15.44 8.61
CA MET A 105 -0.44 14.26 8.68
C MET A 105 1.02 14.55 8.29
N GLN A 106 1.36 15.80 7.98
CA GLN A 106 2.69 16.18 7.47
C GLN A 106 3.86 15.73 8.36
N ASP A 107 3.66 15.66 9.68
CA ASP A 107 4.73 15.30 10.62
C ASP A 107 5.07 13.80 10.59
N TYR A 108 4.11 12.98 10.15
CA TYR A 108 4.19 11.53 10.05
C TYR A 108 4.54 11.03 8.65
N VAL A 109 4.76 11.92 7.68
CA VAL A 109 5.06 11.56 6.29
C VAL A 109 6.38 12.20 5.83
N LYS A 110 7.24 11.41 5.19
CA LYS A 110 8.41 11.85 4.43
C LYS A 110 8.20 11.46 2.98
N ILE A 111 8.04 12.44 2.09
CA ILE A 111 7.85 12.20 0.66
C ILE A 111 9.20 12.39 -0.03
N ILE A 112 9.66 11.37 -0.74
CA ILE A 112 10.89 11.39 -1.53
C ILE A 112 10.51 11.40 -3.01
N LYS A 113 10.97 12.41 -3.73
CA LYS A 113 10.88 12.44 -5.19
C LYS A 113 12.00 11.57 -5.78
N GLY A 114 11.66 10.52 -6.53
CA GLY A 114 12.63 9.70 -7.21
C GLY A 114 12.06 8.40 -7.77
N ASP A 115 12.89 7.69 -8.53
CA ASP A 115 12.61 6.31 -8.91
C ASP A 115 12.68 5.39 -7.67
N ALA A 116 11.65 4.57 -7.48
CA ALA A 116 11.51 3.74 -6.28
C ALA A 116 12.71 2.80 -6.08
N LEU A 117 13.13 2.12 -7.13
CA LEU A 117 14.20 1.13 -7.06
C LEU A 117 15.57 1.78 -6.80
N THR A 118 15.83 2.92 -7.45
CA THR A 118 17.04 3.71 -7.26
C THR A 118 17.12 4.24 -5.82
N VAL A 119 16.03 4.78 -5.30
CA VAL A 119 15.96 5.30 -3.93
C VAL A 119 16.15 4.16 -2.93
N MET A 120 15.48 3.02 -3.11
CA MET A 120 15.64 1.84 -2.24
C MET A 120 17.11 1.39 -2.16
N LYS A 121 17.81 1.33 -3.29
CA LYS A 121 19.23 0.94 -3.35
C LYS A 121 20.15 1.89 -2.58
N SER A 122 19.75 3.14 -2.38
CA SER A 122 20.50 4.11 -1.57
C SER A 122 20.10 4.15 -0.09
N MET A 123 19.06 3.42 0.30
CA MET A 123 18.60 3.35 1.70
C MET A 123 19.36 2.28 2.47
N ASP A 124 19.69 2.60 3.71
CA ASP A 124 20.24 1.67 4.72
C ASP A 124 19.32 1.53 5.94
N GLU A 125 18.19 2.24 5.93
CA GLU A 125 17.17 2.17 6.97
C GLU A 125 16.49 0.79 7.02
N VAL A 126 16.04 0.40 8.22
CA VAL A 126 15.28 -0.83 8.44
C VAL A 126 13.82 -0.49 8.71
N PHE A 127 12.92 -1.10 7.93
CA PHE A 127 11.48 -0.88 7.95
C PHE A 127 10.73 -2.04 8.61
N ASP A 128 9.61 -1.71 9.24
CA ASP A 128 8.68 -2.68 9.82
C ASP A 128 7.69 -3.21 8.77
N LEU A 129 7.29 -2.33 7.85
CA LEU A 129 6.35 -2.60 6.78
C LEU A 129 6.83 -1.93 5.48
N VAL A 130 6.73 -2.65 4.37
CA VAL A 130 6.90 -2.13 3.01
C VAL A 130 5.59 -2.34 2.25
N PHE A 131 5.01 -1.28 1.71
CA PHE A 131 3.86 -1.33 0.82
C PHE A 131 4.30 -0.99 -0.61
N VAL A 132 3.85 -1.78 -1.58
CA VAL A 132 4.23 -1.65 -3.00
C VAL A 132 2.99 -1.49 -3.85
N ASP A 133 2.85 -0.31 -4.46
CA ASP A 133 1.82 0.04 -5.44
C ASP A 133 2.45 0.84 -6.59
N ILE A 134 3.39 0.20 -7.27
CA ILE A 134 4.07 0.73 -8.46
C ILE A 134 3.73 -0.10 -9.71
N ASP A 135 4.31 0.28 -10.84
CA ASP A 135 4.22 -0.49 -12.08
C ASP A 135 4.79 -1.89 -11.91
N LYS A 136 4.05 -2.87 -12.45
CA LYS A 136 4.24 -4.30 -12.18
C LYS A 136 5.55 -4.84 -12.75
N GLU A 137 6.13 -4.13 -13.73
CA GLU A 137 7.44 -4.45 -14.31
C GLU A 137 8.57 -4.44 -13.26
N TYR A 138 8.43 -3.64 -12.20
CA TYR A 138 9.43 -3.52 -11.14
C TYR A 138 9.26 -4.53 -10.00
N TYR A 139 8.18 -5.33 -9.99
CA TYR A 139 7.86 -6.20 -8.85
C TYR A 139 8.94 -7.25 -8.60
N LEU A 140 9.61 -7.76 -9.63
CA LEU A 140 10.69 -8.73 -9.47
C LEU A 140 11.93 -8.13 -8.81
N ASP A 141 12.23 -6.87 -9.11
CA ASP A 141 13.40 -6.16 -8.62
C ASP A 141 13.24 -5.72 -7.16
N ILE A 142 12.02 -5.40 -6.73
CA ILE A 142 11.76 -4.99 -5.35
C ILE A 142 11.84 -6.16 -4.35
N ILE A 143 11.83 -7.43 -4.78
CA ILE A 143 11.83 -8.58 -3.85
C ILE A 143 13.09 -8.57 -2.98
N ASP A 144 14.27 -8.50 -3.59
CA ASP A 144 15.53 -8.59 -2.87
C ASP A 144 15.82 -7.30 -2.09
N GLU A 145 15.46 -6.14 -2.63
CA GLU A 145 15.59 -4.86 -1.92
C GLU A 145 14.61 -4.76 -0.73
N SER A 146 13.36 -5.19 -0.89
CA SER A 146 12.39 -5.23 0.22
C SER A 146 12.84 -6.20 1.31
N HIS A 147 13.38 -7.36 0.94
CA HIS A 147 13.95 -8.29 1.90
C HIS A 147 15.12 -7.66 2.68
N ARG A 148 16.00 -6.92 2.00
CA ARG A 148 17.13 -6.24 2.62
C ARG A 148 16.66 -5.17 3.62
N LEU A 149 15.69 -4.35 3.21
CA LEU A 149 15.20 -3.20 3.96
C LEU A 149 14.20 -3.54 5.07
N LEU A 150 13.48 -4.67 4.99
CA LEU A 150 12.55 -5.08 6.05
C LEU A 150 13.28 -5.69 7.24
N LYS A 151 12.85 -5.45 8.48
CA LYS A 151 13.35 -6.23 9.63
C LYS A 151 12.95 -7.70 9.53
N LYS A 152 13.59 -8.57 10.33
CA LYS A 152 13.08 -9.93 10.56
C LYS A 152 11.64 -9.86 11.11
N TYR A 153 10.74 -10.64 10.52
CA TYR A 153 9.29 -10.61 10.76
C TYR A 153 8.59 -9.31 10.34
N GLY A 154 9.26 -8.46 9.56
CA GLY A 154 8.62 -7.34 8.86
C GLY A 154 7.73 -7.83 7.73
N LEU A 155 6.76 -6.99 7.34
CA LEU A 155 5.73 -7.33 6.35
C LEU A 155 5.95 -6.55 5.04
N LEU A 156 5.98 -7.29 3.94
CA LEU A 156 5.81 -6.77 2.59
C LEU A 156 4.33 -6.98 2.19
N VAL A 157 3.69 -5.90 1.75
CA VAL A 157 2.36 -5.93 1.13
C VAL A 157 2.50 -5.42 -0.30
N VAL A 158 2.05 -6.20 -1.28
CA VAL A 158 2.08 -5.82 -2.70
C VAL A 158 0.68 -5.83 -3.26
N ASP A 159 0.29 -4.71 -3.85
CA ASP A 159 -1.01 -4.55 -4.49
C ASP A 159 -1.01 -5.12 -5.92
N ASN A 160 -2.19 -5.29 -6.50
CA ASN A 160 -2.40 -5.71 -7.88
C ASN A 160 -1.72 -7.01 -8.32
N VAL A 161 -1.61 -8.00 -7.44
CA VAL A 161 -0.97 -9.27 -7.79
C VAL A 161 -1.89 -10.24 -8.52
N GLY A 162 -3.14 -9.83 -8.82
CA GLY A 162 -4.06 -10.58 -9.68
C GLY A 162 -3.79 -10.42 -11.18
N PHE A 163 -2.93 -9.47 -11.58
CA PHE A 163 -2.59 -9.21 -12.96
C PHE A 163 -1.64 -10.28 -13.55
N LYS A 164 -1.73 -10.48 -14.87
CA LYS A 164 -0.84 -11.42 -15.60
C LYS A 164 0.64 -11.06 -15.45
N ASP A 165 0.95 -9.77 -15.42
CA ASP A 165 2.32 -9.28 -15.30
C ASP A 165 2.94 -9.59 -13.92
N ALA A 166 2.10 -9.85 -12.91
CA ALA A 166 2.54 -10.27 -11.58
C ALA A 166 2.81 -11.78 -11.46
N ILE A 167 2.59 -12.60 -12.50
CA ILE A 167 2.74 -14.06 -12.42
C ILE A 167 4.17 -14.46 -11.99
N GLU A 168 5.19 -13.86 -12.59
CA GLU A 168 6.58 -14.21 -12.27
C GLU A 168 6.98 -13.74 -10.87
N PHE A 169 6.49 -12.56 -10.45
CA PHE A 169 6.60 -12.12 -9.06
C PHE A 169 5.96 -13.12 -8.08
N ASN A 170 4.71 -13.52 -8.33
CA ASN A 170 3.96 -14.45 -7.49
C ASN A 170 4.67 -15.80 -7.37
N LYS A 171 5.20 -16.34 -8.48
CA LYS A 171 6.01 -17.58 -8.46
C LYS A 171 7.29 -17.41 -7.68
N LYS A 172 8.06 -16.34 -7.93
CA LYS A 172 9.37 -16.13 -7.28
C LYS A 172 9.22 -15.93 -5.77
N ILE A 173 8.26 -15.12 -5.33
CA ILE A 173 8.06 -14.84 -3.91
C ILE A 173 7.47 -16.04 -3.17
N SER A 174 6.58 -16.82 -3.79
CA SER A 174 6.01 -18.03 -3.18
C SER A 174 7.03 -19.16 -3.06
N THR A 175 7.97 -19.29 -3.99
CA THR A 175 8.98 -20.38 -3.96
C THR A 175 10.23 -20.07 -3.14
N SER A 176 10.40 -18.82 -2.69
CA SER A 176 11.52 -18.38 -1.86
C SER A 176 11.30 -18.66 -0.35
N TYR A 177 10.89 -19.89 -0.01
CA TYR A 177 10.43 -20.29 1.34
C TYR A 177 11.46 -20.13 2.46
N ASN A 178 12.75 -20.01 2.13
CA ASN A 178 13.82 -19.76 3.08
C ASN A 178 13.99 -18.28 3.45
N LYS A 179 13.38 -17.37 2.67
CA LYS A 179 13.40 -15.91 2.89
C LYS A 179 12.04 -15.36 3.31
N TRP A 180 10.96 -15.98 2.84
CA TRP A 180 9.60 -15.45 2.99
C TRP A 180 8.60 -16.50 3.46
N LYS A 181 7.67 -16.06 4.33
CA LYS A 181 6.38 -16.73 4.55
C LYS A 181 5.30 -15.91 3.87
N THR A 182 4.62 -16.48 2.87
CA THR A 182 3.73 -15.71 1.98
C THR A 182 2.31 -16.26 1.90
N ILE A 183 1.36 -15.38 1.56
CA ILE A 183 0.01 -15.73 1.14
C ILE A 183 -0.49 -14.71 0.10
N GLN A 184 -1.09 -15.21 -0.98
CA GLN A 184 -1.81 -14.38 -1.94
C GLN A 184 -3.31 -14.51 -1.68
N LEU A 185 -4.00 -13.38 -1.55
CA LEU A 185 -5.42 -13.33 -1.28
C LEU A 185 -6.15 -12.75 -2.49
N PHE A 186 -6.91 -13.58 -3.20
CA PHE A 186 -7.95 -13.05 -4.08
C PHE A 186 -9.00 -12.36 -3.22
N SER A 187 -9.22 -11.08 -3.50
CA SER A 187 -10.02 -10.22 -2.65
C SER A 187 -11.01 -9.43 -3.50
N LEU A 188 -12.24 -9.32 -2.99
CA LEU A 188 -13.11 -8.23 -3.37
C LEU A 188 -12.60 -6.99 -2.65
N LEU A 189 -12.23 -5.98 -3.41
CA LEU A 189 -11.68 -4.71 -2.94
C LEU A 189 -12.62 -3.58 -3.39
N PRO A 190 -13.69 -3.30 -2.62
CA PRO A 190 -14.64 -2.26 -2.99
C PRO A 190 -13.97 -0.89 -3.18
N LEU A 191 -14.31 -0.19 -4.27
CA LEU A 191 -13.75 1.13 -4.62
C LEU A 191 -12.22 1.13 -4.87
N HIS A 192 -11.60 -0.03 -5.01
CA HIS A 192 -10.25 -0.20 -5.54
C HIS A 192 -10.31 -0.39 -7.06
N SER A 193 -9.26 -0.02 -7.80
CA SER A 193 -9.20 -0.19 -9.25
C SER A 193 -8.08 -1.17 -9.64
N PRO A 194 -8.40 -2.41 -10.08
CA PRO A 194 -9.73 -3.01 -10.27
C PRO A 194 -10.33 -3.57 -8.96
N GLU A 195 -11.66 -3.64 -8.85
CA GLU A 195 -12.32 -4.09 -7.61
C GLU A 195 -12.14 -5.59 -7.31
N LYS A 196 -11.71 -6.38 -8.30
CA LYS A 196 -11.44 -7.82 -8.16
C LYS A 196 -9.98 -8.06 -8.48
N ASP A 197 -9.18 -8.13 -7.44
CA ASP A 197 -7.73 -8.23 -7.56
C ASP A 197 -7.14 -9.12 -6.47
N GLY A 198 -5.82 -9.28 -6.50
CA GLY A 198 -5.05 -9.97 -5.48
C GLY A 198 -4.19 -9.00 -4.67
N LEU A 199 -4.08 -9.28 -3.38
CA LEU A 199 -3.03 -8.74 -2.52
C LEU A 199 -2.03 -9.85 -2.16
N CYS A 200 -0.74 -9.54 -2.16
CA CYS A 200 0.29 -10.44 -1.65
C CYS A 200 0.78 -9.96 -0.29
N PHE A 201 0.70 -10.82 0.72
CA PHE A 201 1.32 -10.62 2.03
C PHE A 201 2.54 -11.52 2.14
N ALA A 202 3.69 -10.94 2.46
CA ALA A 202 4.95 -11.67 2.60
C ALA A 202 5.71 -11.22 3.85
N MET A 203 5.89 -12.11 4.82
CA MET A 203 6.65 -11.84 6.03
C MET A 203 8.09 -12.34 5.86
N ARG A 204 9.07 -11.48 6.14
CA ARG A 204 10.50 -11.84 6.13
C ARG A 204 10.80 -12.80 7.29
N ILE A 205 11.44 -13.95 7.03
CA ILE A 205 11.79 -14.95 8.07
C ILE A 205 13.28 -15.00 8.39
#